data_AF-A0A6A3PZ17-F1
#
_entry.id   AF-A0A6A3PZ17-F1
#
_cell.length_a   1.000
_cell.length_b   1.000
_cell.length_c   1.000
_cell.angle_alpha   90.00
_cell.angle_beta   90.00
_cell.angle_gamma   90.00
#
_symmetry.space_group_name_H-M   'P 1'
#
loop_
_entity.id
_entity.type
_entity.pdbx_description
1 polymer ?
#
loop_
_entity_poly.entity_id
_entity_poly.type
_entity_poly.pdbx_seq_one_letter_code
_entity_poly.pdbx_strand_id
1 'polypeptide(L)'
;MFGVVNPTLDAMRVRASYVHDVDAAAILCPIVEPSKEEPFRSLIIKWLKLDNPFESTNLIKTRDLVYIEPTGILHFANGDRVGYHLKHSIEFPQTKPQLIVIRAKLSYCGFYRQIHANFIDVFGTSTMVPGGNVRRFISVRAATETLLSTSNLVFCAQMKKMSWILQQQRSVGFQRERKKLRDVQQDYYVRIHGNIREK
;
A
#
# COMPACT_ATOMS: atom_id res chain seq x y z
N MET A 1 -0.15 7.62 -5.40
CA MET A 1 0.71 6.72 -4.60
C MET A 1 0.16 6.34 -3.23
N PHE A 2 -0.43 7.24 -2.43
CA PHE A 2 -1.00 6.85 -1.10
C PHE A 2 -1.98 5.66 -1.14
N GLY A 3 -2.80 5.53 -2.19
CA GLY A 3 -3.72 4.40 -2.34
C GLY A 3 -3.04 3.08 -2.71
N VAL A 4 -1.85 3.15 -3.30
CA VAL A 4 -1.05 2.00 -3.74
C VAL A 4 -0.25 1.43 -2.58
N VAL A 5 0.54 2.28 -1.91
CA VAL A 5 1.50 1.83 -0.89
C VAL A 5 0.78 1.26 0.34
N ASN A 6 1.13 0.04 0.69
CA ASN A 6 0.52 -0.75 1.77
C ASN A 6 1.57 -1.68 2.39
N PRO A 7 2.57 -1.14 3.10
CA PRO A 7 3.76 -1.89 3.49
C PRO A 7 3.55 -2.76 4.73
N THR A 8 2.44 -2.59 5.44
CA THR A 8 2.08 -3.33 6.65
C THR A 8 0.73 -4.03 6.48
N LEU A 9 0.47 -5.05 7.30
CA LEU A 9 -0.81 -5.77 7.28
C LEU A 9 -2.00 -4.82 7.53
N ASP A 10 -1.85 -3.85 8.44
CA ASP A 10 -2.90 -2.85 8.69
C ASP A 10 -3.11 -1.93 7.50
N ALA A 11 -2.03 -1.50 6.83
CA ALA A 11 -2.15 -0.70 5.61
C ALA A 11 -2.78 -1.50 4.46
N MET A 12 -2.59 -2.83 4.43
CA MET A 12 -3.27 -3.74 3.51
C MET A 12 -4.77 -3.84 3.83
N ARG A 13 -5.15 -4.00 5.10
CA ARG A 13 -6.55 -4.03 5.54
C ARG A 13 -7.28 -2.73 5.20
N VAL A 14 -6.66 -1.59 5.49
CA VAL A 14 -7.19 -0.26 5.11
C VAL A 14 -7.33 -0.15 3.60
N ARG A 15 -6.41 -0.69 2.80
CA ARG A 15 -6.57 -0.70 1.33
C ARG A 15 -7.75 -1.59 0.92
N ALA A 16 -7.84 -2.80 1.46
CA ALA A 16 -8.89 -3.76 1.12
C ALA A 16 -10.30 -3.22 1.42
N SER A 17 -10.47 -2.42 2.48
CA SER A 17 -11.76 -1.80 2.82
C SER A 17 -12.25 -0.75 1.82
N TYR A 18 -11.40 -0.27 0.91
CA TYR A 18 -11.78 0.66 -0.16
C TYR A 18 -11.83 0.01 -1.54
N VAL A 19 -10.97 -0.98 -1.78
CA VAL A 19 -10.80 -1.59 -3.12
C VAL A 19 -11.66 -2.85 -3.28
N HIS A 20 -11.95 -3.55 -2.18
CA HIS A 20 -12.75 -4.79 -2.13
C HIS A 20 -12.21 -5.89 -3.06
N ASP A 21 -10.89 -6.03 -3.17
CA ASP A 21 -10.22 -6.95 -4.11
C ASP A 21 -9.55 -8.17 -3.43
N VAL A 22 -9.63 -8.30 -2.11
CA VAL A 22 -8.89 -9.30 -1.34
C VAL A 22 -9.74 -9.84 -0.19
N ASP A 23 -9.82 -11.16 -0.10
CA ASP A 23 -10.49 -11.87 1.01
C ASP A 23 -9.56 -12.02 2.22
N ALA A 24 -8.34 -12.53 1.99
CA ALA A 24 -7.32 -12.66 3.03
C ALA A 24 -5.94 -12.32 2.49
N ALA A 25 -5.05 -11.81 3.34
CA ALA A 25 -3.70 -11.44 2.93
C ALA A 25 -2.68 -11.54 4.07
N ALA A 26 -1.42 -11.74 3.70
CA ALA A 26 -0.29 -11.74 4.61
C ALA A 26 0.94 -11.09 3.96
N ILE A 27 1.76 -10.44 4.80
CA ILE A 27 3.12 -10.05 4.42
C ILE A 27 4.02 -11.22 4.76
N LEU A 28 4.77 -11.70 3.77
CA LEU A 28 5.71 -12.79 3.94
C LEU A 28 7.11 -12.27 4.25
N CYS A 29 7.55 -11.23 3.52
CA CYS A 29 8.87 -10.66 3.71
C CYS A 29 8.92 -9.21 3.21
N PRO A 30 9.13 -8.20 4.08
CA PRO A 30 9.52 -6.88 3.66
C PRO A 30 11.01 -6.88 3.28
N ILE A 31 11.33 -6.62 2.01
CA ILE A 31 12.71 -6.53 1.53
C ILE A 31 13.19 -5.08 1.57
N VAL A 32 12.34 -4.15 1.13
CA VAL A 32 12.56 -2.71 1.24
C VAL A 32 11.32 -2.08 1.86
N GLU A 33 11.49 -1.40 2.98
CA GLU A 33 10.45 -0.65 3.67
C GLU A 33 10.49 0.84 3.29
N PRO A 34 9.33 1.52 3.23
CA PRO A 34 9.29 2.96 3.02
C PRO A 34 10.03 3.74 4.10
N SER A 35 10.81 4.74 3.69
CA SER A 35 11.46 5.68 4.60
C SER A 35 10.74 7.03 4.64
N LYS A 36 11.23 7.97 5.45
CA LYS A 36 10.71 9.34 5.47
C LYS A 36 11.02 10.08 4.17
N GLU A 37 12.18 9.81 3.59
CA GLU A 37 12.70 10.41 2.36
C GLU A 37 12.03 9.79 1.12
N GLU A 38 11.79 8.48 1.15
CA GLU A 38 11.17 7.72 0.07
C GLU A 38 9.87 7.01 0.54
N PRO A 39 8.81 7.76 0.89
CA PRO A 39 7.62 7.20 1.56
C PRO A 39 6.76 6.28 0.67
N PHE A 40 7.07 6.21 -0.63
CA PHE A 40 6.38 5.36 -1.59
C PHE A 40 7.24 4.22 -2.11
N ARG A 41 8.53 4.17 -1.73
CA ARG A 41 9.44 3.12 -2.17
C ARG A 41 9.30 1.91 -1.26
N SER A 42 8.90 0.79 -1.83
CA SER A 42 8.86 -0.48 -1.12
C SER A 42 9.12 -1.65 -2.07
N LEU A 43 9.52 -2.78 -1.50
CA LEU A 43 9.64 -4.07 -2.17
C LEU A 43 9.26 -5.15 -1.17
N ILE A 44 8.11 -5.79 -1.38
CA ILE A 44 7.54 -6.69 -0.38
C ILE A 44 7.03 -7.96 -1.04
N ILE A 45 7.35 -9.11 -0.46
CA ILE A 45 6.74 -10.38 -0.81
C ILE A 45 5.46 -10.57 0.00
N LYS A 46 4.36 -10.83 -0.70
CA LYS A 46 3.03 -10.95 -0.14
C LYS A 46 2.34 -12.22 -0.59
N TRP A 47 1.44 -12.68 0.27
CA TRP A 47 0.45 -13.69 -0.05
C TRP A 47 -0.94 -13.05 -0.03
N LEU A 48 -1.80 -13.43 -0.96
CA LEU A 48 -3.22 -13.11 -0.89
C LEU A 48 -4.09 -14.27 -1.37
N LYS A 49 -5.26 -14.40 -0.75
CA LYS A 49 -6.38 -15.21 -1.22
C LYS A 49 -7.27 -14.30 -2.07
N LEU A 50 -7.48 -14.69 -3.32
CA LEU A 50 -8.38 -13.97 -4.22
C LEU A 50 -9.81 -14.17 -3.76
N ASP A 51 -10.61 -13.11 -3.86
CA ASP A 51 -12.04 -13.21 -3.61
C ASP A 51 -12.70 -14.19 -4.60
N ASN A 52 -13.60 -15.02 -4.09
CA ASN A 52 -14.27 -16.07 -4.85
C ASN A 52 -15.79 -15.94 -4.66
N PRO A 53 -16.49 -15.19 -5.52
CA PRO A 53 -17.94 -15.01 -5.39
C PRO A 53 -18.75 -16.31 -5.58
N PHE A 54 -18.08 -17.40 -5.97
CA PHE A 54 -18.67 -18.72 -6.18
C PHE A 54 -18.27 -19.72 -5.09
N GLU A 55 -17.65 -19.30 -3.98
CA GLU A 55 -17.14 -20.19 -2.92
C GLU A 55 -18.25 -21.11 -2.36
N SER A 56 -19.49 -20.63 -2.26
CA SER A 56 -20.65 -21.41 -1.77
C SER A 56 -21.21 -22.42 -2.78
N THR A 57 -20.79 -22.37 -4.05
CA THR A 57 -21.41 -23.15 -5.14
C THR A 57 -20.58 -24.35 -5.59
N ASN A 58 -19.37 -24.55 -5.05
CA ASN A 58 -18.38 -25.55 -5.49
C ASN A 58 -18.02 -25.50 -7.00
N LEU A 59 -18.50 -24.50 -7.75
CA LEU A 59 -18.22 -24.34 -9.18
C LEU A 59 -16.76 -23.98 -9.44
N ILE A 60 -16.13 -23.28 -8.49
CA ILE A 60 -14.79 -22.72 -8.64
C ILE A 60 -14.04 -22.89 -7.34
N LYS A 61 -12.92 -23.62 -7.39
CA LYS A 61 -11.99 -23.70 -6.26
C LYS A 61 -11.34 -22.33 -6.00
N THR A 62 -11.11 -22.02 -4.73
CA THR A 62 -10.40 -20.82 -4.29
C THR A 62 -8.98 -20.73 -4.87
N ARG A 63 -8.53 -19.51 -5.15
CA ARG A 63 -7.18 -19.21 -5.64
C ARG A 63 -6.39 -18.35 -4.67
N ASP A 64 -5.11 -18.63 -4.56
CA ASP A 64 -4.15 -17.78 -3.88
C ASP A 64 -3.03 -17.33 -4.82
N LEU A 65 -2.30 -16.32 -4.38
CA LEU A 65 -1.15 -15.75 -5.07
C LEU A 65 -0.03 -15.53 -4.06
N VAL A 66 1.19 -15.85 -4.47
CA VAL A 66 2.42 -15.38 -3.84
C VAL A 66 3.12 -14.51 -4.86
N TYR A 67 3.44 -13.29 -4.48
CA TYR A 67 4.00 -12.30 -5.41
C TYR A 67 4.94 -11.34 -4.71
N ILE A 68 5.87 -10.79 -5.49
CA ILE A 68 6.67 -9.63 -5.12
C ILE A 68 6.00 -8.36 -5.63
N GLU A 69 5.98 -7.33 -4.79
CA GLU A 69 5.34 -6.05 -5.06
C GLU A 69 6.31 -4.89 -4.82
N PRO A 70 6.97 -4.39 -5.87
CA PRO A 70 7.67 -3.11 -5.80
C PRO A 70 6.73 -1.93 -6.07
N THR A 71 6.90 -0.87 -5.30
CA THR A 71 6.26 0.43 -5.54
C THR A 71 7.27 1.55 -5.43
N GLY A 72 7.00 2.67 -6.10
CA GLY A 72 7.85 3.84 -5.98
C GLY A 72 7.48 4.95 -6.95
N ILE A 73 8.41 5.87 -7.14
CA ILE A 73 8.26 7.01 -8.04
C ILE A 73 9.50 7.08 -8.92
N LEU A 74 9.29 7.21 -10.22
CA LEU A 74 10.30 7.50 -11.21
C LEU A 74 10.31 9.00 -11.50
N HIS A 75 11.50 9.54 -11.69
CA HIS A 75 11.75 10.91 -12.11
C HIS A 75 12.43 10.87 -13.47
N PHE A 76 11.80 11.46 -14.47
CA PHE A 76 12.30 11.50 -15.84
C PHE A 76 12.99 12.83 -16.14
N ALA A 77 13.91 12.83 -17.10
CA ALA A 77 14.67 14.02 -17.49
C ALA A 77 13.78 15.17 -18.02
N ASN A 78 12.60 14.85 -18.54
CA ASN A 78 11.60 15.82 -18.98
C ASN A 78 10.81 16.46 -17.81
N GLY A 79 11.16 16.14 -16.56
CA GLY A 79 10.47 16.63 -15.36
C GLY A 79 9.26 15.80 -14.93
N ASP A 80 8.88 14.76 -15.69
CA ASP A 80 7.76 13.92 -15.32
C ASP A 80 8.04 13.13 -14.04
N ARG A 81 7.01 13.06 -13.21
CA ARG A 81 6.98 12.25 -12.00
C ARG A 81 5.93 11.16 -12.15
N VAL A 82 6.38 9.90 -12.23
CA VAL A 82 5.50 8.76 -12.49
C VAL A 82 5.59 7.77 -11.34
N GLY A 83 4.47 7.54 -10.67
CA GLY A 83 4.35 6.46 -9.71
C GLY A 83 4.28 5.11 -10.41
N TYR A 84 4.91 4.08 -9.86
CA TYR A 84 4.79 2.71 -10.37
C TYR A 84 4.29 1.75 -9.29
N HIS A 85 3.58 0.72 -9.74
CA HIS A 85 3.08 -0.38 -8.94
C HIS A 85 3.19 -1.66 -9.75
N LEU A 86 4.10 -2.55 -9.37
CA LEU A 86 4.24 -3.84 -10.05
C LEU A 86 3.83 -4.95 -9.10
N LYS A 87 3.31 -6.04 -9.67
CA LYS A 87 3.12 -7.30 -8.96
C LYS A 87 3.58 -8.41 -9.87
N HIS A 88 4.42 -9.30 -9.38
CA HIS A 88 4.85 -10.45 -10.15
C HIS A 88 4.84 -11.70 -9.26
N SER A 89 4.17 -12.75 -9.71
CA SER A 89 4.13 -14.00 -8.98
C SER A 89 5.52 -14.62 -8.85
N ILE A 90 5.83 -15.11 -7.65
CA ILE A 90 7.07 -15.81 -7.36
C ILE A 90 6.77 -17.12 -6.65
N GLU A 91 7.72 -18.05 -6.69
CA GLU A 91 7.62 -19.34 -6.02
C GLU A 91 8.91 -19.62 -5.23
N PHE A 92 8.76 -20.14 -4.03
CA PHE A 92 9.88 -20.59 -3.20
C PHE A 92 9.42 -21.71 -2.24
N PRO A 93 10.33 -22.58 -1.77
CA PRO A 93 9.96 -23.83 -1.07
C PRO A 93 9.01 -23.69 0.12
N GLN A 94 9.04 -22.54 0.81
CA GLN A 94 8.23 -22.22 1.98
C GLN A 94 6.76 -21.88 1.64
N THR A 95 6.42 -21.75 0.36
CA THR A 95 5.09 -21.30 -0.11
C THR A 95 4.31 -22.36 -0.88
N LYS A 96 4.49 -23.63 -0.52
CA LYS A 96 3.76 -24.73 -1.14
C LYS A 96 2.25 -24.47 -1.09
N PRO A 97 1.52 -24.70 -2.20
CA PRO A 97 0.07 -24.53 -2.22
C PRO A 97 -0.60 -25.45 -1.19
N GLN A 98 -1.70 -24.96 -0.59
CA GLN A 98 -2.54 -25.78 0.28
C GLN A 98 -3.38 -26.76 -0.57
N LEU A 99 -3.71 -27.94 -0.04
CA LEU A 99 -4.35 -29.03 -0.80
C LEU A 99 -5.66 -28.64 -1.53
N ILE A 100 -6.41 -27.69 -0.97
CA ILE A 100 -7.72 -27.26 -1.50
C ILE A 100 -7.67 -25.92 -2.26
N VAL A 101 -6.49 -25.29 -2.34
CA VAL A 101 -6.30 -23.97 -2.96
C VAL A 101 -5.47 -24.10 -4.22
N ILE A 102 -5.91 -23.44 -5.30
CA ILE A 102 -5.16 -23.40 -6.56
C ILE A 102 -4.26 -22.17 -6.56
N ARG A 103 -2.94 -22.37 -6.72
CA ARG A 103 -1.98 -21.26 -6.90
C ARG A 103 -2.14 -20.66 -8.29
N ALA A 104 -2.66 -19.44 -8.34
CA ALA A 104 -2.68 -18.64 -9.56
C ALA A 104 -1.30 -17.99 -9.79
N LYS A 105 -1.08 -17.51 -11.02
CA LYS A 105 0.08 -16.68 -11.36
C LYS A 105 -0.39 -15.39 -12.01
N LEU A 106 0.26 -14.28 -11.69
CA LEU A 106 0.01 -13.00 -12.34
C LEU A 106 1.30 -12.22 -12.57
N SER A 107 1.25 -11.36 -13.57
CA SER A 107 2.17 -10.24 -13.72
C SER A 107 1.36 -9.00 -14.03
N TYR A 108 1.53 -7.95 -13.24
CA TYR A 108 0.82 -6.68 -13.36
C TYR A 108 1.83 -5.54 -13.32
N CYS A 109 1.60 -4.53 -14.15
CA CYS A 109 2.26 -3.24 -14.03
C CYS A 109 1.23 -2.11 -14.14
N GLY A 110 1.32 -1.15 -13.22
CA GLY A 110 0.54 0.06 -13.19
C GLY A 110 1.46 1.28 -13.08
N PHE A 111 1.17 2.30 -13.88
CA PHE A 111 1.86 3.58 -13.88
C PHE A 111 0.86 4.72 -13.68
N TYR A 112 1.23 5.68 -12.84
CA TYR A 112 0.39 6.80 -12.42
C TYR A 112 1.16 8.10 -12.64
N ARG A 113 0.84 8.82 -13.71
CA ARG A 113 1.50 10.07 -14.07
C ARG A 113 0.59 11.24 -13.75
N GLN A 114 1.09 12.23 -13.03
CA GLN A 114 0.34 13.47 -12.84
C GLN A 114 0.47 14.35 -14.09
N ILE A 115 -0.65 14.66 -14.73
CA ILE A 115 -0.67 15.50 -15.94
C ILE A 115 -1.07 16.95 -15.65
N HIS A 116 -1.95 17.17 -14.65
CA HIS A 116 -2.37 18.49 -14.19
C HIS A 116 -2.61 18.47 -12.67
N ALA A 117 -2.94 19.61 -12.07
CA ALA A 117 -3.44 19.66 -10.71
C ALA A 117 -4.69 18.76 -10.58
N ASN A 118 -4.65 17.78 -9.67
CA ASN A 118 -5.73 16.82 -9.41
C ASN A 118 -6.07 15.83 -10.54
N PHE A 119 -5.37 15.85 -11.68
CA PHE A 119 -5.54 14.86 -12.75
C PHE A 119 -4.34 13.93 -12.82
N ILE A 120 -4.63 12.62 -12.82
CA ILE A 120 -3.65 11.57 -13.05
C ILE A 120 -4.04 10.79 -14.29
N ASP A 121 -3.06 10.56 -15.15
CA ASP A 121 -3.13 9.56 -16.21
C ASP A 121 -2.69 8.21 -15.63
N VAL A 122 -3.44 7.17 -15.96
CA VAL A 122 -3.26 5.82 -15.40
C VAL A 122 -3.14 4.83 -16.53
N PHE A 123 -1.98 4.18 -16.61
CA PHE A 123 -1.77 3.04 -17.47
C PHE A 123 -1.66 1.78 -16.62
N GLY A 124 -2.31 0.70 -17.04
CA GLY A 124 -2.21 -0.58 -16.37
C GLY A 124 -2.36 -1.73 -17.35
N THR A 125 -1.54 -2.77 -17.20
CA THR A 125 -1.70 -4.02 -17.91
C THR A 125 -1.41 -5.20 -17.00
N SER A 126 -2.06 -6.32 -17.27
CA SER A 126 -1.87 -7.55 -16.51
C SER A 126 -1.96 -8.79 -17.39
N THR A 127 -1.25 -9.82 -16.96
CA THR A 127 -1.44 -11.19 -17.41
C THR A 127 -1.75 -12.03 -16.19
N MET A 128 -2.72 -12.93 -16.31
CA MET A 128 -3.11 -13.81 -15.21
C MET A 128 -3.39 -15.21 -15.73
N VAL A 129 -2.80 -16.19 -15.05
CA VAL A 129 -3.04 -17.62 -15.24
C VAL A 129 -3.75 -18.12 -13.97
N PRO A 130 -5.08 -18.30 -14.01
CA PRO A 130 -5.86 -18.68 -12.82
C PRO A 130 -5.50 -20.07 -12.26
N GLY A 131 -4.96 -20.96 -13.10
CA GLY A 131 -4.70 -22.34 -12.74
C GLY A 131 -5.98 -23.20 -12.60
N GLY A 132 -5.82 -24.50 -12.83
CA GLY A 132 -6.90 -25.48 -12.82
C GLY A 132 -8.02 -25.17 -13.82
N ASN A 133 -9.18 -25.79 -13.60
CA ASN A 133 -10.33 -25.64 -14.48
C ASN A 133 -11.15 -24.40 -14.09
N VAL A 134 -11.10 -23.35 -14.93
CA VAL A 134 -11.98 -22.18 -14.86
C VAL A 134 -12.54 -21.93 -16.25
N ARG A 135 -13.85 -21.68 -16.33
CA ARG A 135 -14.46 -21.29 -17.59
C ARG A 135 -13.95 -19.92 -18.01
N ARG A 136 -13.55 -19.78 -19.29
CA ARG A 136 -12.94 -18.56 -19.84
C ARG A 136 -13.71 -17.27 -19.51
N PHE A 137 -15.04 -17.28 -19.62
CA PHE A 137 -15.84 -16.08 -19.36
C PHE A 137 -15.69 -15.57 -17.90
N ILE A 138 -15.50 -16.48 -16.95
CA ILE A 138 -15.30 -16.13 -15.53
C ILE A 138 -13.91 -15.54 -15.34
N SER A 139 -12.89 -16.15 -15.93
CA SER A 139 -11.52 -15.64 -15.88
C SER A 139 -11.38 -14.25 -16.51
N VAL A 140 -12.01 -14.04 -17.67
CA VAL A 140 -12.02 -12.74 -18.36
C VAL A 140 -12.70 -11.68 -17.50
N ARG A 141 -13.88 -11.98 -16.94
CA ARG A 141 -14.58 -11.06 -16.05
C ARG A 141 -13.74 -10.69 -14.83
N ALA A 142 -13.18 -11.67 -14.12
CA ALA A 142 -12.36 -11.43 -12.94
C ALA A 142 -11.10 -10.60 -13.25
N ALA A 143 -10.44 -10.86 -14.38
CA ALA A 143 -9.30 -10.07 -14.83
C ALA A 143 -9.69 -8.61 -15.12
N THR A 144 -10.82 -8.39 -15.81
CA THR A 144 -11.35 -7.05 -16.09
C THR A 144 -11.71 -6.31 -14.80
N GLU A 145 -12.42 -6.94 -13.87
CA GLU A 145 -12.78 -6.34 -12.57
C GLU A 145 -11.53 -5.97 -11.76
N THR A 146 -10.49 -6.82 -11.80
CA THR A 146 -9.19 -6.54 -11.15
C THR A 146 -8.50 -5.31 -11.74
N LEU A 147 -8.53 -5.13 -13.08
CA LEU A 147 -7.96 -3.95 -13.71
C LEU A 147 -8.78 -2.70 -13.40
N LEU A 148 -10.10 -2.78 -13.46
CA LEU A 148 -11.01 -1.67 -13.16
C LEU A 148 -10.95 -1.22 -11.70
N SER A 149 -10.71 -2.13 -10.75
CA SER A 149 -10.57 -1.80 -9.32
C SER A 149 -9.40 -0.85 -9.03
N THR A 150 -8.46 -0.69 -9.98
CA THR A 150 -7.41 0.36 -9.93
C THR A 150 -8.01 1.75 -9.74
N SER A 151 -9.20 2.02 -10.29
CA SER A 151 -9.92 3.29 -10.09
C SER A 151 -10.28 3.55 -8.62
N ASN A 152 -10.59 2.50 -7.84
CA ASN A 152 -10.88 2.61 -6.40
C ASN A 152 -9.64 3.03 -5.59
N LEU A 153 -8.43 2.89 -6.14
CA LEU A 153 -7.21 3.37 -5.49
C LEU A 153 -7.19 4.90 -5.36
N VAL A 154 -7.92 5.62 -6.22
CA VAL A 154 -7.99 7.09 -6.14
C VAL A 154 -8.66 7.52 -4.84
N PHE A 155 -9.82 6.94 -4.53
CA PHE A 155 -10.52 7.24 -3.28
C PHE A 155 -9.70 6.82 -2.06
N CYS A 156 -9.14 5.61 -2.07
CA CYS A 156 -8.22 5.15 -1.02
C CYS A 156 -7.04 6.12 -0.82
N ALA A 157 -6.47 6.63 -1.93
CA ALA A 157 -5.37 7.59 -1.88
C ALA A 157 -5.76 8.92 -1.24
N GLN A 158 -6.95 9.45 -1.56
CA GLN A 158 -7.46 10.68 -0.97
C GLN A 158 -7.65 10.53 0.54
N MET A 159 -8.33 9.46 0.97
CA MET A 159 -8.57 9.20 2.40
C MET A 159 -7.25 9.04 3.17
N LYS A 160 -6.32 8.21 2.68
CA LYS A 160 -5.00 8.02 3.30
C LYS A 160 -4.18 9.31 3.33
N LYS A 161 -4.24 10.13 2.28
CA LYS A 161 -3.54 11.42 2.24
C LYS A 161 -4.09 12.37 3.30
N MET A 162 -5.41 12.47 3.44
CA MET A 162 -6.04 13.30 4.48
C MET A 162 -5.64 12.83 5.88
N SER A 163 -5.71 11.52 6.16
CA SER A 163 -5.27 10.95 7.44
C SER A 163 -3.81 11.28 7.74
N TRP A 164 -2.93 11.18 6.73
CA TRP A 164 -1.52 11.52 6.88
C TRP A 164 -1.31 13.01 7.20
N ILE A 165 -1.99 13.92 6.48
CA ILE A 165 -1.92 15.37 6.75
C ILE A 165 -2.37 15.68 8.19
N LEU A 166 -3.48 15.08 8.64
CA LEU A 166 -4.00 15.26 10.00
C LEU A 166 -3.03 14.76 11.07
N GLN A 167 -2.40 13.61 10.85
CA GLN A 167 -1.38 13.07 11.77
C GLN A 167 -0.17 14.02 11.86
N GLN A 168 0.27 14.56 10.73
CA GLN A 168 1.40 15.49 10.69
C GLN A 168 1.08 16.81 11.42
N GLN A 169 -0.14 17.33 11.26
CA GLN A 169 -0.58 18.52 11.98
C GLN A 169 -0.63 18.28 13.50
N ARG A 170 -1.14 17.14 13.94
CA ARG A 170 -1.15 16.75 15.36
C ARG A 170 0.26 16.62 15.91
N SER A 171 1.17 15.95 15.20
CA SER A 171 2.56 15.80 15.67
C SER A 171 3.25 17.15 15.81
N VAL A 172 3.05 18.08 14.86
CA VAL A 172 3.60 19.44 14.95
C VAL A 172 3.00 20.19 16.15
N GLY A 173 1.69 20.04 16.41
CA GLY A 173 1.03 20.59 17.59
C GLY A 173 1.67 20.11 18.90
N PHE A 174 1.82 18.80 19.06
CA PHE A 174 2.47 18.22 20.25
C PHE A 174 3.93 18.67 20.41
N GLN A 175 4.69 18.79 19.32
CA GLN A 175 6.07 19.29 19.38
C GLN A 175 6.13 20.74 19.85
N ARG A 176 5.19 21.59 19.41
CA ARG A 176 5.09 22.99 19.87
C ARG A 176 4.75 23.06 21.35
N GLU A 177 3.81 22.25 21.82
CA GLU A 177 3.40 22.21 23.23
C GLU A 177 4.52 21.70 24.14
N ARG A 178 5.21 20.62 23.75
CA ARG A 178 6.40 20.12 24.46
C ARG A 178 7.54 21.15 24.49
N LYS A 179 7.71 21.93 23.41
CA LYS A 179 8.70 23.01 23.39
C LYS A 179 8.32 24.11 24.39
N LYS A 180 7.06 24.57 24.40
CA LYS A 180 6.58 25.54 25.40
C LYS A 180 6.79 25.07 26.83
N LEU A 181 6.48 23.81 27.13
CA LEU A 181 6.68 23.25 28.47
C LEU A 181 8.16 23.25 28.89
N ARG A 182 9.07 22.93 27.96
CA ARG A 182 10.53 23.00 28.21
C ARG A 182 11.01 24.44 28.41
N ASP A 183 10.55 25.37 27.58
CA ASP A 183 10.93 26.78 27.68
C ASP A 183 10.47 27.37 29.03
N VAL A 184 9.23 27.08 29.45
CA VAL A 184 8.71 27.46 30.78
C VAL A 184 9.56 26.86 31.90
N GLN A 185 9.88 25.57 31.83
CA GLN A 185 10.66 24.89 32.87
C GLN A 185 12.10 25.43 32.96
N GLN A 186 12.69 25.81 31.83
CA GLN A 186 13.99 26.47 31.77
C GLN A 186 13.94 27.87 32.42
N ASP A 187 12.90 28.67 32.11
CA ASP A 187 12.70 29.98 32.72
C ASP A 187 12.53 29.89 34.25
N TYR A 188 11.76 28.91 34.73
CA TYR A 188 11.62 28.64 36.16
C TYR A 188 12.96 28.28 36.81
N TYR A 189 13.76 27.43 36.18
CA TYR A 189 15.08 27.02 36.70
C TYR A 189 16.06 28.21 36.78
N VAL A 190 16.11 29.03 35.73
CA VAL A 190 16.93 30.26 35.70
C VAL A 190 16.49 31.25 36.77
N ARG A 191 15.18 31.40 37.01
CA ARG A 191 14.65 32.32 38.04
C ARG A 191 14.97 31.89 39.46
N ILE A 192 14.97 30.58 39.74
CA ILE A 192 15.28 30.02 41.06
C ILE A 192 16.79 30.05 41.35
N HIS A 193 17.63 29.70 40.36
CA HIS A 193 19.06 29.55 40.56
C HIS A 193 19.91 30.74 40.12
N GLY A 194 19.38 31.65 39.30
CA GLY A 194 20.05 32.89 38.89
C GLY A 194 20.19 33.91 40.02
N ASN A 195 19.27 33.91 40.98
CA ASN A 195 19.30 34.82 42.15
C ASN A 195 20.30 34.41 43.25
N ILE A 196 21.03 33.30 43.09
CA ILE A 196 21.97 32.78 44.11
C ILE A 196 23.40 33.32 43.91
N ARG A 197 23.68 34.07 42.83
CA ARG A 197 25.03 34.58 42.52
C ARG A 197 25.28 36.08 42.81
N GLU A 198 24.34 36.80 43.40
CA GLU A 198 24.51 38.24 43.73
C GLU A 198 24.56 38.55 45.25
N LYS A 199 25.11 37.64 46.07
CA LYS A 199 25.46 37.98 47.46
C LYS A 199 26.89 37.59 47.79
#